data_AF-F9ZTQ6-F1
#
_entry.id   AF-F9ZTQ6-F1
#
_cell.length_a   1.000
_cell.length_b   1.000
_cell.length_c   1.000
_cell.angle_alpha   90.00
_cell.angle_beta   90.00
_cell.angle_gamma   90.00
#
_symmetry.space_group_name_H-M   'P 1'
#
loop_
_entity.id
_entity.type
_entity.pdbx_description
1 polymer ?
#
loop_
_entity_poly.entity_id
_entity_poly.type
_entity_poly.pdbx_seq_one_letter_code
_entity_poly.pdbx_strand_id
1 'polypeptide(L)'
;MRNEERGQGMTEYLIVVALIAIAAVAVFSRFGQTMRYQVAGIAGELVGVAPPKSSKSDSAQGKARKAAKAADIVKGMDNYGATADLGKAGAN
;
A
#
# COMPACT_ATOMS: atom_id res chain seq x y z
N MET A 1 21.58 -50.79 -6.40
CA MET A 1 20.68 -50.68 -5.23
C MET A 1 20.14 -49.26 -5.24
N ARG A 2 18.84 -49.09 -5.51
CA ARG A 2 18.19 -47.78 -5.56
C ARG A 2 17.70 -47.47 -4.15
N ASN A 3 18.11 -46.33 -3.61
CA ASN A 3 17.60 -45.84 -2.34
C ASN A 3 16.24 -45.21 -2.62
N GLU A 4 15.15 -45.96 -2.42
CA GLU A 4 13.83 -45.34 -2.28
C GLU A 4 13.80 -44.59 -0.94
N GLU A 5 14.03 -43.28 -0.98
CA GLU A 5 13.95 -42.39 0.18
C GLU A 5 12.49 -42.27 0.65
N ARG A 6 12.07 -43.16 1.55
CA ARG A 6 10.72 -43.19 2.14
C ARG A 6 10.40 -42.04 3.12
N GLY A 7 11.17 -40.96 3.08
CA GLY A 7 10.95 -39.78 3.94
C GLY A 7 11.18 -38.43 3.25
N GLN A 8 11.66 -38.40 2.00
CA GLN A 8 12.09 -37.17 1.33
C GLN A 8 10.90 -36.34 0.79
N GLY A 9 9.76 -36.98 0.50
CA GLY A 9 8.63 -36.31 -0.14
C GLY A 9 7.62 -35.65 0.80
N MET A 10 7.40 -36.18 2.01
CA MET A 10 6.26 -35.74 2.85
C MET A 10 6.52 -34.42 3.57
N THR A 11 7.71 -34.27 4.16
CA THR A 11 8.07 -33.05 4.90
C THR A 11 8.38 -31.90 3.95
N GLU A 12 9.06 -32.17 2.83
CA GLU A 12 9.35 -31.17 1.80
C GLU A 12 8.07 -30.62 1.17
N TYR A 13 7.10 -31.49 0.87
CA TYR A 13 5.80 -31.06 0.37
C TYR A 13 5.04 -30.22 1.41
N LEU A 14 5.07 -30.61 2.68
CA LEU A 14 4.44 -29.82 3.76
C LEU A 14 5.08 -28.44 3.92
N ILE A 15 6.40 -28.34 3.81
CA ILE A 15 7.11 -27.05 3.88
C ILE A 15 6.72 -26.17 2.68
N VAL A 16 6.74 -26.70 1.46
CA VAL A 16 6.36 -25.94 0.26
C VAL A 16 4.90 -25.49 0.32
N VAL A 17 3.99 -26.36 0.75
CA VAL A 17 2.57 -26.01 0.92
C VAL A 17 2.38 -24.93 1.97
N ALA A 18 3.08 -25.01 3.10
CA ALA A 18 3.02 -23.97 4.15
C ALA A 18 3.48 -22.60 3.63
N LEU A 19 4.55 -22.56 2.83
CA LEU A 19 5.04 -21.33 2.21
C LEU A 19 4.02 -20.73 1.23
N ILE A 20 3.41 -21.56 0.38
CA ILE A 20 2.36 -21.13 -0.56
C ILE A 20 1.13 -20.61 0.20
N ALA A 21 0.72 -21.29 1.27
CA ALA A 21 -0.45 -20.88 2.06
C ALA A 21 -0.25 -19.49 2.71
N ILE A 22 0.93 -19.24 3.28
CA ILE A 22 1.27 -17.93 3.87
C ILE A 22 1.26 -16.83 2.78
N ALA A 23 1.88 -17.12 1.63
CA ALA A 23 1.89 -16.19 0.49
C ALA A 23 0.47 -15.91 -0.02
N ALA A 24 -0.38 -16.94 -0.10
CA ALA A 24 -1.76 -16.82 -0.53
C ALA A 24 -2.57 -15.93 0.42
N VAL A 25 -2.47 -16.11 1.74
CA VAL A 25 -3.16 -15.24 2.71
C VAL A 25 -2.76 -13.78 2.55
N ALA A 26 -1.46 -13.50 2.34
CA ALA A 26 -0.96 -12.14 2.11
C ALA A 26 -1.48 -11.52 0.81
N VAL A 27 -1.46 -12.29 -0.29
CA VAL A 27 -1.96 -11.85 -1.60
C VAL A 27 -3.47 -11.64 -1.56
N PHE A 28 -4.25 -12.58 -1.02
CA PHE A 28 -5.71 -12.43 -0.91
C PHE A 28 -6.10 -11.23 -0.03
N SER A 29 -5.37 -11.00 1.07
CA SER A 29 -5.61 -9.84 1.93
C SER A 29 -5.31 -8.53 1.19
N ARG A 30 -4.16 -8.43 0.53
CA ARG A 30 -3.72 -7.19 -0.14
C ARG A 30 -4.50 -6.91 -1.43
N PHE A 31 -4.72 -7.94 -2.22
CA PHE A 31 -5.44 -7.86 -3.49
C PHE A 31 -6.94 -7.71 -3.26
N GLY A 32 -7.52 -8.41 -2.29
CA GLY A 32 -8.94 -8.29 -1.93
C GLY A 32 -9.33 -6.89 -1.48
N GLN A 33 -8.48 -6.23 -0.68
CA GLN A 33 -8.67 -4.81 -0.33
C GLN A 33 -8.63 -3.93 -1.58
N THR A 34 -7.64 -4.10 -2.46
CA THR A 34 -7.48 -3.29 -3.68
C THR A 34 -8.65 -3.45 -4.65
N MET A 35 -9.07 -4.69 -4.90
CA MET A 35 -10.26 -4.98 -5.72
C MET A 35 -11.51 -4.36 -5.10
N ARG A 36 -11.73 -4.51 -3.79
CA ARG A 36 -12.87 -3.89 -3.11
C ARG A 36 -12.86 -2.37 -3.26
N TYR A 37 -11.72 -1.70 -3.18
CA TYR A 37 -11.63 -0.26 -3.41
C TYR A 37 -12.00 0.14 -4.84
N GLN A 38 -11.55 -0.62 -5.85
CA GLN A 38 -11.89 -0.33 -7.25
C GLN A 38 -13.37 -0.62 -7.54
N VAL A 39 -13.89 -1.74 -7.05
CA VAL A 39 -15.31 -2.10 -7.18
C VAL A 39 -16.19 -1.09 -6.43
N ALA A 40 -15.77 -0.60 -5.27
CA ALA A 40 -16.49 0.48 -4.57
C ALA A 40 -16.46 1.80 -5.34
N GLY A 41 -15.39 2.08 -6.09
CA GLY A 41 -15.31 3.23 -7.00
C GLY A 41 -16.29 3.11 -8.16
N ILE A 42 -16.30 1.97 -8.84
CA ILE A 42 -17.21 1.69 -9.96
C ILE A 42 -18.67 1.62 -9.50
N ALA A 43 -18.95 0.97 -8.35
CA ALA A 43 -20.28 0.92 -7.76
C ALA A 43 -20.76 2.29 -7.29
N GLY A 44 -19.84 3.12 -6.78
CA GLY A 44 -20.10 4.52 -6.48
C GLY A 44 -20.51 5.30 -7.73
N GLU A 45 -19.72 5.20 -8.80
CA GLU A 45 -20.03 5.83 -10.10
C GLU A 45 -21.37 5.33 -10.68
N LEU A 46 -21.66 4.03 -10.57
CA LEU A 46 -22.90 3.44 -11.06
C LEU A 46 -24.15 3.90 -10.29
N VAL A 47 -24.04 4.08 -8.96
CA VAL A 47 -25.15 4.55 -8.10
C VAL A 47 -25.15 6.08 -7.96
N GLY A 48 -24.22 6.78 -8.62
CA GLY A 48 -24.10 8.24 -8.58
C GLY A 48 -23.54 8.80 -7.26
N VAL A 49 -22.99 7.94 -6.40
CA VAL A 49 -22.38 8.30 -5.11
C VAL A 49 -20.86 8.30 -5.25
N ALA A 50 -20.21 9.42 -4.95
CA ALA A 50 -18.75 9.54 -5.04
C ALA A 50 -18.05 8.38 -4.30
N PRO A 51 -16.96 7.81 -4.86
CA PRO A 51 -16.24 6.72 -4.22
C PRO A 51 -15.86 7.07 -2.77
N PRO A 52 -15.91 6.12 -1.82
CA PRO A 52 -15.37 6.36 -0.49
C PRO A 52 -13.90 6.77 -0.64
N LYS A 53 -13.53 7.94 -0.10
CA LYS A 53 -12.17 8.48 -0.20
C LYS A 53 -11.20 7.40 0.23
N SER A 54 -10.41 6.89 -0.72
CA SER A 54 -9.35 5.96 -0.36
C SER A 54 -8.39 6.68 0.58
N SER A 55 -7.88 6.02 1.62
CA SER A 55 -6.88 6.59 2.54
C SER A 55 -5.59 7.08 1.83
N LYS A 56 -5.38 6.64 0.58
CA LYS A 56 -4.36 7.16 -0.34
C LYS A 56 -4.73 8.54 -0.92
N SER A 57 -6.01 8.83 -1.11
CA SER A 57 -6.53 10.15 -1.50
C SER A 57 -6.30 11.16 -0.37
N ASP A 58 -6.53 10.79 0.89
CA ASP A 58 -6.31 11.71 2.02
C ASP A 58 -4.81 12.03 2.22
N SER A 59 -3.94 11.03 2.11
CA SER A 59 -2.49 11.26 2.18
C SER A 59 -1.95 12.03 0.97
N ALA A 60 -2.46 11.77 -0.24
CA ALA A 60 -2.13 12.54 -1.44
C ALA A 60 -2.62 13.99 -1.35
N GLN A 61 -3.84 14.21 -0.85
CA GLN A 61 -4.42 15.54 -0.66
C GLN A 61 -3.68 16.32 0.44
N GLY A 62 -3.25 15.64 1.50
CA GLY A 62 -2.38 16.21 2.53
C GLY A 62 -1.01 16.63 1.99
N LYS A 63 -0.36 15.77 1.18
CA LYS A 63 0.91 16.09 0.52
C LYS A 63 0.76 17.24 -0.48
N ALA A 64 -0.32 17.26 -1.27
CA ALA A 64 -0.60 18.34 -2.22
C ALA A 64 -0.81 19.69 -1.52
N ARG A 65 -1.58 19.73 -0.42
CA ARG A 65 -1.79 20.94 0.38
C ARG A 65 -0.50 21.45 1.02
N LYS A 66 0.38 20.56 1.49
CA LYS A 66 1.69 20.94 2.03
C LYS A 66 2.64 21.44 0.94
N ALA A 67 2.64 20.82 -0.24
CA ALA A 67 3.42 21.29 -1.38
C ALA A 67 2.94 22.68 -1.86
N ALA A 68 1.63 22.91 -1.93
CA ALA A 68 1.07 24.23 -2.25
C ALA A 68 1.48 25.28 -1.21
N LYS A 69 1.40 24.96 0.09
CA LYS A 69 1.89 25.85 1.15
C LYS A 69 3.40 26.11 1.07
N ALA A 70 4.19 25.09 0.74
CA ALA A 70 5.64 25.25 0.57
C ALA A 70 6.00 26.09 -0.66
N ALA A 71 5.17 26.05 -1.72
CA ALA A 71 5.34 26.89 -2.91
C ALA A 71 4.97 28.36 -2.66
N ASP A 72 4.02 28.62 -1.75
CA ASP A 72 3.59 29.97 -1.34
C ASP A 72 4.62 30.68 -0.42
N ILE A 73 5.55 29.91 0.17
CA ILE A 73 6.65 30.44 0.97
C ILE A 73 7.75 30.93 0.03
N VAL A 74 8.02 32.24 0.03
CA VAL A 74 9.18 32.82 -0.68
C VAL A 74 10.47 32.23 -0.09
N LYS A 75 11.19 31.46 -0.91
CA LYS A 75 12.43 30.78 -0.49
C LYS A 75 13.62 31.75 -0.48
N GLY A 76 13.74 32.50 0.62
CA GLY A 76 14.93 33.31 0.93
C GLY A 76 15.95 32.54 1.78
N MET A 77 17.18 33.06 1.86
CA MET A 77 18.27 32.50 2.69
C MET A 77 17.86 32.41 4.17
N ASP A 78 16.99 33.31 4.63
CA ASP A 78 16.48 33.35 6.00
C ASP A 78 15.47 32.22 6.32
N ASN A 79 14.83 31.63 5.31
CA ASN A 79 13.74 30.65 5.49
C ASN A 79 14.04 29.27 4.85
N TYR A 80 15.31 29.03 4.48
CA TYR A 80 15.75 27.78 3.84
C TYR A 80 15.46 26.54 4.71
N GLY A 81 15.65 26.66 6.03
CA GLY A 81 15.41 25.57 7.00
C GLY A 81 13.92 25.26 7.25
N ALA A 82 13.03 26.26 7.17
CA ALA A 82 11.60 26.07 7.44
C ALA A 82 10.90 25.23 6.35
N THR A 83 11.36 25.33 5.10
CA THR A 83 10.80 24.53 3.99
C THR A 83 11.22 23.06 4.03
N ALA A 84 12.36 22.74 4.67
CA ALA A 84 12.85 21.37 4.80
C ALA A 84 12.06 20.54 5.82
N ASP A 85 11.56 21.17 6.88
CA ASP A 85 10.76 20.51 7.93
C ASP A 85 9.36 20.09 7.44
N LEU A 86 8.78 20.84 6.48
CA LEU A 86 7.50 20.51 5.84
C LEU A 86 7.51 19.16 5.10
N GLY A 87 8.68 18.71 4.62
CA GLY A 87 8.88 17.42 3.97
C GLY A 87 8.99 16.23 4.93
N LYS A 88 9.40 16.47 6.19
CA LYS A 88 9.52 15.43 7.23
C LYS A 88 8.19 15.09 7.89
N ALA A 89 7.29 16.06 8.02
CA ALA A 89 5.98 15.89 8.66
C ALA A 89 4.93 15.11 7.83
N GLY A 90 5.35 14.29 6.87
CA GLY A 90 4.48 13.46 6.02
C GLY A 90 4.92 12.00 5.92
N ALA A 91 5.76 11.56 6.86
CA ALA A 91 6.32 10.21 6.96
C ALA A 91 5.90 9.46 8.25
N ASN A 92 4.93 9.98 9.01
CA ASN A 92 4.25 9.26 10.08
C ASN A 92 2.79 9.05 9.69
#